data_AF-A0A5C7V3W3-F1
#
_entry.id   AF-A0A5C7V3W3-F1
#
_cell.length_a   1.000
_cell.length_b   1.000
_cell.length_c   1.000
_cell.angle_alpha   90.00
_cell.angle_beta   90.00
_cell.angle_gamma   90.00
#
_symmetry.space_group_name_H-M   'P 1'
#
loop_
_entity.id
_entity.type
_entity.pdbx_description
1 polymer ?
#
loop_
_entity_poly.entity_id
_entity_poly.type
_entity_poly.pdbx_seq_one_letter_code
_entity_poly.pdbx_strand_id
1 'polypeptide(L)' 'MSTPTLKLPGLEAVYDALAQAIDQAGPERTELLLVKLALLNAHALGDADAVQRHIQAALQDL' A
#
# COMPACT_ATOMS: atom_id res chain seq x y z
N MET A 1 -10.89 2.76 20.13
CA MET A 1 -10.11 3.89 19.59
C MET A 1 -10.27 3.84 18.08
N SER A 2 -10.93 4.83 17.47
CA SER A 2 -11.19 4.84 16.03
C SER A 2 -9.88 5.09 15.28
N THR A 3 -9.44 4.13 14.45
CA THR A 3 -8.29 4.33 13.57
C THR A 3 -8.63 5.47 12.61
N PRO A 4 -7.91 6.60 12.62
CA PRO A 4 -8.20 7.69 11.71
C PRO A 4 -7.94 7.21 10.28
N THR A 5 -8.98 7.23 9.45
CA THR A 5 -8.86 6.96 8.01
C THR A 5 -8.30 8.20 7.30
N LEU A 6 -7.40 7.98 6.35
CA LEU A 6 -6.89 9.05 5.48
C LEU A 6 -8.06 9.66 4.71
N LYS A 7 -8.11 10.99 4.67
CA LYS A 7 -9.00 11.75 3.78
C LYS A 7 -8.42 11.77 2.37
N LEU A 8 -9.24 12.13 1.39
CA LEU A 8 -8.86 12.17 -0.03
C LEU A 8 -7.50 12.84 -0.31
N PRO A 9 -7.16 14.03 0.24
CA PRO A 9 -5.86 14.65 -0.05
C PRO A 9 -4.66 13.82 0.45
N GLY A 10 -4.85 13.08 1.55
CA GLY A 10 -3.83 12.18 2.07
C GLY A 10 -3.67 10.93 1.20
N LEU A 11 -4.76 10.44 0.61
CA LEU A 11 -4.72 9.33 -0.35
C LEU A 11 -4.05 9.74 -1.66
N GLU A 12 -4.33 10.94 -2.17
CA GLU A 12 -3.69 11.51 -3.36
C GLU A 12 -2.17 11.64 -3.17
N ALA A 13 -1.73 12.19 -2.04
CA ALA A 13 -0.30 12.31 -1.74
C ALA A 13 0.42 10.95 -1.67
N VAL A 14 -0.24 9.93 -1.12
CA VAL A 14 0.30 8.57 -1.08
C VAL A 14 0.35 7.97 -2.49
N TYR A 15 -0.69 8.18 -3.30
CA TYR A 15 -0.72 7.72 -4.69
C TYR A 15 0.39 8.36 -5.53
N ASP A 16 0.59 9.68 -5.44
CA ASP A 16 1.65 10.39 -6.15
C ASP A 16 3.04 9.88 -5.76
N ALA A 17 3.26 9.65 -4.46
CA ALA A 17 4.51 9.07 -3.97
C ALA A 17 4.73 7.64 -4.48
N LEU A 18 3.66 6.84 -4.58
CA LEU A 18 3.73 5.48 -5.13
C LEU A 18 4.09 5.49 -6.61
N ALA A 19 3.46 6.36 -7.40
CA ALA A 19 3.75 6.51 -8.82
C ALA A 19 5.24 6.85 -9.06
N GLN A 20 5.76 7.84 -8.33
CA GLN A 20 7.18 8.21 -8.41
C GLN A 20 8.12 7.07 -7.99
N ALA A 21 7.75 6.31 -6.95
CA ALA A 21 8.56 5.19 -6.49
C ALA A 21 8.58 4.03 -7.50
N ILE A 22 7.44 3.75 -8.15
CA ILE A 22 7.34 2.76 -9.22
C ILE A 22 8.21 3.16 -10.42
N ASP A 23 8.11 4.42 -10.86
CA ASP A 23 8.94 4.95 -11.95
C ASP A 23 10.44 4.84 -11.63
N GLN A 24 10.82 5.14 -10.39
CA GLN A 24 12.21 5.03 -9.94
C GLN A 24 12.71 3.59 -9.83
N ALA A 25 11.87 2.65 -9.41
CA ALA A 25 12.23 1.23 -9.33
C ALA A 25 12.42 0.62 -10.72
N GLY A 26 11.60 1.05 -11.68
CA GLY A 26 11.58 0.50 -13.03
C GLY A 26 10.87 -0.86 -13.10
N PRO A 27 10.50 -1.31 -14.31
CA PRO A 27 9.59 -2.43 -14.54
C PRO A 27 10.07 -3.76 -13.94
N GLU A 28 11.39 -3.98 -13.87
CA GLU A 28 11.98 -5.21 -13.31
C GLU A 28 11.87 -5.31 -11.79
N ARG A 29 11.67 -4.18 -11.10
CA ARG A 29 11.70 -4.10 -9.62
C ARG A 29 10.40 -3.62 -9.01
N THR A 30 9.42 -3.20 -9.81
CA THR A 30 8.12 -2.73 -9.35
C THR A 30 7.45 -3.73 -8.41
N GLU A 31 7.39 -5.01 -8.77
CA GLU A 31 6.76 -6.03 -7.93
C GLU A 31 7.49 -6.18 -6.57
N LEU A 32 8.82 -6.21 -6.60
CA LEU A 32 9.64 -6.29 -5.38
C LEU A 32 9.45 -5.07 -4.48
N LEU A 33 9.37 -3.87 -5.05
CA LEU A 33 9.07 -2.64 -4.32
C LEU A 33 7.70 -2.71 -3.65
N LEU A 34 6.66 -3.07 -4.39
CA LEU A 34 5.29 -3.10 -3.90
C LEU A 34 5.09 -4.16 -2.81
N VAL A 35 5.67 -5.35 -2.97
CA VAL A 35 5.66 -6.38 -1.93
C VAL A 35 6.38 -5.89 -0.68
N LYS A 36 7.57 -5.29 -0.83
CA LYS A 36 8.33 -4.75 0.31
C LYS A 36 7.56 -3.65 1.04
N LEU A 37 6.93 -2.73 0.31
CA LEU A 37 6.10 -1.68 0.88
C LEU A 37 4.91 -2.26 1.65
N ALA A 38 4.21 -3.23 1.07
CA ALA A 38 3.09 -3.91 1.72
C ALA A 38 3.52 -4.57 3.05
N LEU A 39 4.68 -5.22 3.07
CA LEU A 39 5.23 -5.82 4.29
C LEU A 39 5.62 -4.77 5.35
N LEU A 40 6.22 -3.65 4.94
CA LEU A 40 6.55 -2.56 5.86
C LEU A 40 5.29 -1.95 6.49
N ASN A 41 4.25 -1.73 5.68
CA ASN A 41 2.96 -1.23 6.16
C ASN A 41 2.25 -2.26 7.05
N ALA A 42 2.33 -3.56 6.74
CA ALA A 42 1.80 -4.62 7.57
C ALA A 42 2.47 -4.65 8.95
N HIS A 43 3.80 -4.52 8.99
CA HIS A 43 4.57 -4.42 10.22
C HIS A 43 4.19 -3.17 11.03
N ALA A 44 4.02 -2.02 10.36
CA ALA A 44 3.60 -0.78 11.02
C ALA A 44 2.16 -0.84 11.54
N LEU A 45 1.26 -1.54 10.83
CA LEU A 45 -0.13 -1.74 11.25
C LEU A 45 -0.25 -2.71 12.44
N GLY A 46 0.63 -3.72 12.50
CA GLY A 46 0.65 -4.71 13.57
C GLY A 46 -0.54 -5.69 13.55
N ASP A 47 -1.33 -5.72 12.48
CA ASP A 47 -2.52 -6.56 12.32
C ASP A 47 -2.46 -7.30 10.97
N ALA A 48 -2.06 -8.57 11.02
CA ALA A 48 -1.92 -9.42 9.83
C ALA A 48 -3.28 -9.72 9.18
N ASP A 49 -4.35 -9.89 9.96
CA ASP A 49 -5.69 -10.22 9.44
C ASP A 49 -6.32 -9.04 8.71
N ALA A 50 -6.06 -7.81 9.17
CA ALA A 50 -6.43 -6.60 8.43
C ALA A 50 -5.73 -6.54 7.07
N VAL A 51 -4.43 -6.84 7.01
CA VAL A 51 -3.67 -6.86 5.75
C VAL A 51 -4.18 -7.93 4.81
N GLN A 52 -4.47 -9.15 5.30
CA GLN A 52 -5.05 -10.22 4.49
C GLN A 52 -6.39 -9.81 3.88
N ARG A 53 -7.25 -9.15 4.67
CA ARG A 53 -8.52 -8.61 4.15
C ARG A 53 -8.32 -7.54 3.09
N HIS A 54 -7.34 -6.64 3.26
CA HIS A 54 -7.02 -5.63 2.23
C HIS A 54 -6.50 -6.27 0.94
N ILE A 55 -5.68 -7.33 1.01
CA ILE A 55 -5.22 -8.07 -0.16
C ILE A 55 -6.42 -8.68 -0.90
N GLN A 56 -7.34 -9.34 -0.20
CA GLN A 56 -8.52 -9.92 -0.83
C GLN A 56 -9.44 -8.85 -1.42
N ALA A 57 -9.58 -7.69 -0.77
CA ALA A 57 -10.33 -6.56 -1.31
C ALA A 57 -9.71 -6.03 -2.61
N ALA A 58 -8.39 -5.85 -2.64
CA ALA A 58 -7.67 -5.40 -3.83
C ALA A 58 -7.79 -6.40 -4.99
N LEU A 59 -7.78 -7.71 -4.71
CA LEU A 59 -7.97 -8.75 -5.73
C LEU A 59 -9.37 -8.77 -6.35
N GLN A 60 -10.40 -8.26 -5.66
CA GLN A 60 -11.77 -8.21 -6.18
C GLN A 60 -12.02 -6.98 -7.07
N ASP A 61 -11.18 -5.94 -6.97
CA ASP A 61 -11.31 -4.65 -7.65
C ASP A 61 -10.19 -4.41 -8.70
N LEU A 62 -9.48 -5.48 -9.07
CA LEU A 62 -8.38 -5.49 -10.05
C LEU A 62 -8.92 -5.68 -11.48
#